data_AF-A0A7W9DZ09-F1
#
_entry.id   AF-A0A7W9DZ09-F1
#
_cell.length_a   1.000
_cell.length_b   1.000
_cell.length_c   1.000
_cell.angle_alpha   90.00
_cell.angle_beta   90.00
_cell.angle_gamma   90.00
#
_symmetry.space_group_name_H-M   'P 1'
#
loop_
_entity.id
_entity.type
_entity.pdbx_description
1 polymer ?
#
loop_
_entity_poly.entity_id
_entity_poly.type
_entity_poly.pdbx_seq_one_letter_code
_entity_poly.pdbx_strand_id
1 'polypeptide(L)' 'MKAFIINCTLKPSPQFSNTERLIKKAVTQLQEKGAETEILRIVDYHIKPGNVTDAGEGDDGN' A
#
# COMPACT_ATOMS: atom_id res chain seq x y z
N MET A 1 11.67 1.21 18.21
CA MET A 1 10.82 0.23 17.50
C MET A 1 10.82 0.59 16.03
N LYS A 2 10.69 -0.37 15.11
CA LYS A 2 10.58 -0.11 13.67
C LYS A 2 9.26 -0.68 13.13
N ALA A 3 8.61 0.05 12.24
CA ALA A 3 7.39 -0.38 11.56
C ALA A 3 7.55 -0.23 10.04
N PHE A 4 7.30 -1.31 9.31
CA PHE A 4 7.31 -1.33 7.86
C PHE A 4 5.89 -1.55 7.36
N ILE A 5 5.37 -0.62 6.57
CA ILE A 5 3.99 -0.63 6.10
C ILE A 5 3.99 -0.90 4.60
N ILE A 6 3.24 -1.92 4.19
CA ILE A 6 3.06 -2.25 2.78
C ILE A 6 1.70 -1.72 2.32
N ASN A 7 1.69 -0.75 1.42
CA ASN A 7 0.49 -0.25 0.78
C ASN A 7 0.14 -1.13 -0.44
N CYS A 8 -0.89 -1.95 -0.27
CA CYS A 8 -1.42 -2.86 -1.30
C CYS A 8 -2.52 -2.24 -2.17
N THR A 9 -2.54 -0.91 -2.31
CA THR A 9 -3.44 -0.26 -3.27
C THR A 9 -3.09 -0.67 -4.71
N LEU A 10 -4.10 -0.84 -5.56
CA LEU A 10 -3.91 -1.10 -7.00
C LEU A 10 -3.60 0.16 -7.81
N LYS A 11 -3.59 1.34 -7.17
CA LYS A 11 -3.32 2.63 -7.83
C LYS A 11 -1.83 2.96 -7.78
N PRO A 12 -1.11 2.93 -8.92
CA PRO A 12 0.33 3.20 -8.94
C PRO A 12 0.62 4.65 -8.55
N SER A 13 1.79 4.91 -7.97
CA SER A 13 2.26 6.26 -7.69
C SER A 13 2.43 7.08 -8.98
N PRO A 14 2.13 8.38 -8.98
CA PRO A 14 1.69 9.21 -7.85
C PRO A 14 0.15 9.28 -7.67
N GLN A 15 -0.62 8.32 -8.20
CA GLN A 15 -2.08 8.39 -8.12
C GLN A 15 -2.58 8.41 -6.66
N PHE A 16 -3.66 9.15 -6.44
CA PHE A 16 -4.30 9.27 -5.14
C PHE A 16 -4.88 7.92 -4.68
N SER A 17 -4.59 7.55 -3.44
CA SER A 17 -5.09 6.34 -2.78
C SER A 17 -5.66 6.68 -1.41
N ASN A 18 -6.91 6.23 -1.16
CA ASN A 18 -7.54 6.35 0.17
C ASN A 18 -6.74 5.58 1.23
N THR A 19 -6.22 4.40 0.86
CA THR A 19 -5.38 3.56 1.72
C THR A 19 -4.10 4.30 2.14
N GLU A 20 -3.45 5.00 1.20
CA GLU A 20 -2.28 5.82 1.50
C GLU A 20 -2.60 6.91 2.55
N ARG A 21 -3.75 7.57 2.42
CA ARG A 21 -4.17 8.60 3.38
C ARG A 21 -4.40 8.02 4.78
N LEU A 22 -4.96 6.81 4.87
CA LEU A 22 -5.15 6.11 6.15
C LEU A 22 -3.80 5.68 6.75
N ILE A 23 -2.91 5.11 5.94
CA ILE A 23 -1.55 4.72 6.34
C ILE A 23 -0.80 5.90 6.94
N LYS A 24 -0.85 7.08 6.30
CA LYS A 24 -0.19 8.29 6.82
C LYS A 24 -0.66 8.67 8.22
N LYS A 25 -1.95 8.51 8.55
CA LYS A 25 -2.45 8.76 9.91
C LYS A 25 -1.87 7.77 10.93
N ALA A 26 -1.79 6.49 10.57
CA ALA A 26 -1.19 5.47 11.43
C ALA A 26 0.31 5.71 11.61
N VAL A 27 1.02 6.08 10.55
CA VAL A 27 2.44 6.44 10.60
C VAL A 27 2.69 7.60 11.55
N THR A 28 1.90 8.67 11.48
CA THR A 28 2.03 9.79 12.43
C THR A 28 1.92 9.32 13.88
N GLN A 29 0.92 8.50 14.21
CA GLN A 29 0.74 7.97 15.57
C GLN A 29 1.87 7.04 16.02
N LEU A 30 2.45 6.26 15.10
CA LEU A 30 3.60 5.39 15.39
C LEU A 30 4.87 6.21 15.64
N GLN A 31 5.10 7.24 14.82
CA GLN A 31 6.22 8.17 14.98
C GLN A 31 6.14 8.95 16.28
N GLU A 32 4.96 9.41 16.68
CA GLU A 32 4.71 10.06 17.99
C GLU A 32 5.07 9.15 19.17
N LYS A 33 4.98 7.82 19.00
CA LYS A 33 5.39 6.82 19.99
C LYS A 33 6.87 6.43 19.89
N GLY A 34 7.65 7.10 19.04
CA GLY A 34 9.08 6.86 18.86
C GLY A 34 9.41 5.68 17.93
N ALA A 35 8.49 5.25 17.07
CA ALA A 35 8.78 4.26 16.04
C ALA A 35 9.38 4.92 14.79
N GLU A 36 10.42 4.31 14.24
CA GLU A 36 10.89 4.58 12.89
C GLU A 36 9.96 3.87 11.90
N THR A 37 9.50 4.57 10.86
CA THR A 37 8.47 4.07 9.94
C THR A 37 8.91 4.17 8.49
N GLU A 38 8.64 3.13 7.71
CA GLU A 38 8.83 3.14 6.26
C GLU A 38 7.57 2.63 5.57
N ILE A 39 7.24 3.20 4.41
CA ILE A 39 6.07 2.83 3.61
C ILE A 39 6.56 2.37 2.23
N LEU A 40 6.13 1.19 1.81
CA LEU A 40 6.35 0.67 0.47
C LEU A 40 5.02 0.50 -0.26
N ARG A 41 4.84 1.16 -1.41
CA ARG A 41 3.70 0.90 -2.29
C ARG A 41 4.03 -0.22 -3.25
N ILE A 42 3.37 -1.35 -3.08
CA ILE A 42 3.76 -2.60 -3.75
C ILE A 42 3.52 -2.57 -5.27
N VAL A 43 2.47 -1.88 -5.71
CA VAL A 43 2.10 -1.75 -7.13
C VAL A 43 3.12 -0.94 -7.95
N ASP A 44 4.03 -0.21 -7.29
CA ASP A 44 5.11 0.51 -7.97
C ASP A 44 6.28 -0.41 -8.36
N TYR A 45 6.28 -1.66 -7.87
CA TYR A 45 7.33 -2.65 -8.10
C TYR A 45 6.83 -3.77 -8.99
N HIS A 46 7.71 -4.25 -9.87
CA HIS A 46 7.42 -5.41 -10.71
C HIS A 46 7.58 -6.70 -9.89
N ILE A 47 6.50 -7.11 -9.21
CA ILE A 47 6.45 -8.34 -8.44
C ILE A 47 5.82 -9.44 -9.28
N LYS A 48 6.58 -10.50 -9.54
CA LYS A 48 6.07 -11.66 -10.25
C LYS A 48 4.95 -12.31 -9.42
N PRO A 49 3.80 -12.64 -10.02
CA PRO A 49 2.74 -13.34 -9.31
C PRO A 49 3.25 -14.69 -8.81
N GLY A 50 3.03 -14.98 -7.52
CA GLY A 50 3.48 -16.23 -6.88
C GLY A 50 2.69 -17.48 -7.30
N ASN A 51 1.53 -17.26 -7.94
CA ASN A 51 0.73 -18.26 -8.61
C ASN A 51 0.01 -17.59 -9.80
N VAL A 52 -0.22 -18.33 -10.88
CA VAL A 52 -0.98 -17.84 -12.05
C VAL A 52 -2.45 -17.78 -11.66
N THR A 53 -2.86 -16.70 -11.01
CA THR A 53 -4.27 -16.35 -10.88
C THR A 53 -4.40 -14.92 -11.32
N ASP A 54 -4.83 -14.80 -12.57
CA ASP A 54 -5.26 -13.58 -13.21
C ASP A 54 -6.33 -12.91 -12.33
N ALA A 55 -6.06 -11.68 -11.89
CA ALA A 55 -7.03 -10.81 -11.25
C ALA A 55 -7.48 -9.71 -12.22
N GLY A 56 -7.46 -10.02 -13.52
CA GLY A 56 -8.02 -9.21 -14.58
C GLY A 56 -9.37 -9.77 -15.02
N GLU A 57 -10.44 -9.29 -14.39
CA GLU A 57 -11.60 -8.78 -15.11
C GLU A 57 -12.13 -7.62 -14.27
N GLY A 58 -12.45 -6.52 -14.94
CA GLY A 58 -12.85 -5.28 -14.32
C GLY A 58 -13.96 -5.50 -13.31
N ASP A 59 -13.92 -4.71 -12.25
CA ASP A 59 -15.04 -4.49 -11.35
C ASP A 59 -16.18 -3.84 -12.16
N ASP A 60 -16.88 -4.65 -12.97
CA ASP A 60 -18.13 -4.33 -13.64
C ASP A 60 -19.28 -4.51 -12.65
N GLY A 61 -19.24 -3.71 -11.58
CA GLY A 61 -20.34 -3.52 -10.65
C GLY A 61 -21.28 -2.42 -11.15
N ASN A 62 -22.20 -2.78 -12.04
CA ASN A 62 -23.44 -2.04 -12.30
C ASN A 62 -24.38 -2.08 -11.07
#